data_AF-A0A969V5L5-F1
#
_entry.id   AF-A0A969V5L5-F1
#
_cell.length_a   1.000
_cell.length_b   1.000
_cell.length_c   1.000
_cell.angle_alpha   90.00
_cell.angle_beta   90.00
_cell.angle_gamma   90.00
#
_symmetry.space_group_name_H-M   'P 1'
#
loop_
_entity.id
_entity.type
_entity.pdbx_description
1 polymer ?
#
loop_
_entity_poly.entity_id
_entity_poly.type
_entity_poly.pdbx_seq_one_letter_code
_entity_poly.pdbx_strand_id
1 'polypeptide(L)'
;MTSPVSQANTKFISEAIEKLRSYVRVNNLPSWQCKTADLPFGFAVACGGKPSRSAVSPVVDVSTDFSQWNLAQLNAKEHIAWAGGQKVLWLMQQLVVPQNLQGYPLQGLSLRLSLVWWADSAQVYVNGKLVLEGDLFDCSPRVLLSPAVTPGDEFIVALRLVSPSHCDGALVKSLLIYESTDENNPDPGFVADELALMQRYLETFEPEKLENLAAIVAEIDWETNRRGAENAEGEKGEFENLLFALRGKLLEINNYLRPSASICGSKSKIHLLGHAHLDLAWLWRVSETWKAAQSTFESVLKLSQDFPELIFCHSSPVLYAWIEEHRPDLFDAIQQALKTGRWEVVGGFWVEPDLNLIAGESIVRQLLYGQRYVLEKFGKLSCVVWVPDSFGFCATLPQFFTSAGVEYFVTQKLRWNDTTKFDYGAFGGGL
;
A
#
# COMPACT_ATOMS: atom_id res chain seq x y z
N MET A 1 -1.62 -34.34 -14.59
CA MET A 1 -1.31 -34.68 -13.18
C MET A 1 -0.17 -33.77 -12.80
N THR A 2 -0.41 -32.74 -11.99
CA THR A 2 0.65 -31.86 -11.47
C THR A 2 1.52 -32.68 -10.54
N SER A 3 2.84 -32.68 -10.75
CA SER A 3 3.79 -33.31 -9.84
C SER A 3 3.60 -32.76 -8.42
N PRO A 4 3.70 -33.59 -7.37
CA PRO A 4 3.59 -33.10 -6.00
C PRO A 4 4.73 -32.11 -5.70
N VAL A 5 4.39 -31.02 -5.02
CA VAL A 5 5.35 -29.98 -4.61
C VAL A 5 6.39 -30.60 -3.66
N SER A 6 7.68 -30.41 -3.96
CA SER A 6 8.78 -30.87 -3.09
C SER A 6 8.88 -29.99 -1.85
N GLN A 7 8.38 -30.47 -0.71
CA GLN A 7 8.42 -29.75 0.57
C GLN A 7 9.85 -29.39 1.02
N ALA A 8 10.83 -30.24 0.69
CA ALA A 8 12.23 -29.99 1.01
C ALA A 8 12.79 -28.79 0.23
N ASN A 9 12.52 -28.72 -1.08
CA ASN A 9 12.96 -27.61 -1.93
C ASN A 9 12.26 -26.30 -1.55
N THR A 10 10.94 -26.36 -1.30
CA THR A 10 10.16 -25.22 -0.77
C THR A 10 10.81 -24.67 0.50
N LYS A 11 11.12 -25.54 1.47
CA LYS A 11 11.72 -25.11 2.74
C LYS A 11 13.09 -24.48 2.53
N PHE A 12 13.94 -25.11 1.71
CA PHE A 12 15.28 -24.61 1.41
C PHE A 12 15.27 -23.21 0.76
N ILE A 13 14.38 -23.00 -0.22
CA ILE A 13 14.24 -21.70 -0.89
C ILE A 13 13.69 -20.65 0.09
N SER A 14 12.70 -21.00 0.93
CA SER A 14 12.17 -20.11 1.96
C SER A 14 13.23 -19.68 2.98
N GLU A 15 14.12 -20.59 3.40
CA GLU A 15 15.24 -20.27 4.29
C GLU A 15 16.23 -19.29 3.63
N ALA A 16 16.51 -19.44 2.34
CA ALA A 16 17.34 -18.50 1.58
C ALA A 16 16.68 -17.12 1.46
N ILE A 17 15.37 -17.04 1.23
CA ILE A 17 14.61 -15.79 1.19
C ILE A 17 14.72 -15.05 2.52
N GLU A 18 14.48 -15.74 3.64
CA GLU A 18 14.58 -15.12 4.97
C GLU A 18 16.01 -14.69 5.30
N LYS A 19 17.01 -15.47 4.85
CA LYS A 19 18.42 -15.07 4.96
C LYS A 19 18.71 -13.80 4.18
N LEU A 20 18.28 -13.69 2.92
CA LEU A 20 18.44 -12.47 2.11
C LEU A 20 17.78 -11.26 2.77
N ARG A 21 16.55 -11.44 3.27
CA ARG A 21 15.82 -10.41 4.01
C ARG A 21 16.56 -9.94 5.26
N SER A 22 17.25 -10.85 5.96
CA SER A 22 17.97 -10.50 7.20
C SER A 22 19.15 -9.52 7.00
N TYR A 23 19.68 -9.39 5.78
CA TYR A 23 20.73 -8.40 5.46
C TYR A 23 20.22 -6.97 5.36
N VAL A 24 18.91 -6.78 5.25
CA VAL A 24 18.31 -5.45 5.04
C VAL A 24 17.04 -5.20 5.86
N ARG A 25 16.61 -6.14 6.69
CA ARG A 25 15.40 -6.01 7.52
C ARG A 25 15.71 -6.28 8.98
N VAL A 26 15.13 -5.48 9.87
CA VAL A 26 15.25 -5.63 11.33
C VAL A 26 13.88 -5.56 11.97
N ASN A 27 13.49 -6.62 12.68
CA ASN A 27 12.29 -6.59 13.52
C ASN A 27 12.55 -5.71 14.75
N ASN A 28 11.96 -4.52 14.78
CA ASN A 28 12.08 -3.57 15.89
C ASN A 28 10.85 -3.57 16.80
N LEU A 29 9.92 -4.52 16.63
CA LEU A 29 8.75 -4.65 17.49
C LEU A 29 9.09 -4.84 18.99
N PRO A 30 10.10 -5.65 19.39
CA PRO A 30 10.42 -5.82 20.81
C PRO A 30 11.11 -4.61 21.46
N SER A 31 11.57 -3.64 20.67
CA SER A 31 12.41 -2.53 21.14
C SER A 31 11.65 -1.24 21.46
N TRP A 32 10.33 -1.23 21.28
CA TRP A 32 9.52 -0.04 21.58
C TRP A 32 9.39 0.17 23.08
N GLN A 33 9.56 1.41 23.51
CA GLN A 33 9.15 1.84 24.85
C GLN A 33 7.70 2.33 24.80
N CYS A 34 6.92 2.07 25.84
CA CYS A 34 5.49 2.32 25.86
C CYS A 34 5.00 3.10 27.08
N LYS A 35 3.92 3.84 26.87
CA LYS A 35 3.16 4.51 27.94
C LYS A 35 1.67 4.52 27.63
N THR A 36 0.88 3.94 28.52
CA THR A 36 -0.58 3.89 28.45
C THR A 36 -1.20 5.10 29.14
N ALA A 37 -1.08 6.27 28.51
CA ALA A 37 -1.71 7.49 28.98
C ALA A 37 -2.02 8.41 27.80
N ASP A 38 -3.12 9.16 27.86
CA ASP A 38 -3.36 10.23 26.90
C ASP A 38 -2.53 11.45 27.33
N LEU A 39 -1.29 11.49 26.86
CA LEU A 39 -0.35 12.56 27.18
C LEU A 39 -0.81 13.86 26.52
N PRO A 40 -1.00 14.96 27.29
CA PRO A 40 -1.27 16.27 26.71
C PRO A 40 0.03 16.83 26.12
N PHE A 41 0.41 16.42 24.91
CA PHE A 41 1.56 17.02 24.24
C PHE A 41 1.21 18.45 23.80
N GLY A 42 1.98 19.41 24.32
CA GLY A 42 1.75 20.84 24.12
C GLY A 42 2.13 21.31 22.70
N PHE A 43 1.28 22.15 22.12
CA PHE A 43 1.59 22.91 20.91
C PHE A 43 2.68 23.96 21.23
N ALA A 44 3.95 23.68 20.92
CA ALA A 44 5.02 24.67 21.10
C ALA A 44 5.30 25.41 19.78
N VAL A 45 4.79 26.64 19.67
CA VAL A 45 5.34 27.68 18.77
C VAL A 45 6.50 28.33 19.51
N ALA A 46 7.73 28.02 19.13
CA ALA A 46 8.91 28.76 19.56
C ALA A 46 9.49 29.52 18.37
N CYS A 47 9.02 30.74 18.14
CA CYS A 47 9.79 31.87 17.60
C CYS A 47 8.90 33.12 17.68
N GLY A 48 9.36 34.15 18.37
CA GLY A 48 8.62 35.40 18.57
C GLY A 48 8.24 36.06 17.24
N GLY A 49 6.95 36.10 16.95
CA GLY A 49 6.37 36.76 15.78
C GLY A 49 4.85 36.56 15.78
N LYS A 50 4.09 37.63 15.56
CA LYS A 50 2.61 37.65 15.63
C LYS A 50 1.96 36.55 14.77
N PRO A 51 0.82 35.97 15.20
CA PRO A 51 0.22 34.83 14.51
C PRO A 51 -0.46 35.26 13.20
N SER A 52 -0.08 34.60 12.11
CA SER A 52 -0.85 34.53 10.86
C SER A 52 -1.59 33.19 10.85
N ARG A 53 -2.89 33.19 10.50
CA ARG A 53 -3.72 31.98 10.36
C ARG A 53 -3.31 31.21 9.09
N SER A 54 -2.31 30.35 9.21
CA SER A 54 -2.04 29.26 8.26
C SER A 54 -1.83 27.98 9.06
N ALA A 55 -2.39 26.87 8.60
CA ALA A 55 -2.45 25.57 9.26
C ALA A 55 -1.14 25.19 9.98
N VAL A 56 -1.22 25.08 11.32
CA VAL A 56 -0.11 24.64 12.16
C VAL A 56 -0.20 23.13 12.29
N SER A 57 0.71 22.39 11.67
CA SER A 57 0.85 20.95 11.92
C SER A 57 1.22 20.72 13.40
N PRO A 58 0.59 19.76 14.10
CA PRO A 58 0.95 19.45 15.48
C PRO A 58 2.39 18.89 15.49
N VAL A 59 3.29 19.63 16.15
CA VAL A 59 4.63 19.15 16.49
C VAL A 59 4.55 18.53 17.88
N VAL A 60 4.86 17.25 17.99
CA VAL A 60 5.04 16.60 19.30
C VAL A 60 6.39 17.06 19.84
N ASP A 61 6.39 17.61 21.06
CA ASP A 61 7.63 17.95 21.75
C ASP A 61 8.38 16.67 22.11
N VAL A 62 9.39 16.35 21.30
CA VAL A 62 10.26 15.17 21.45
C VAL A 62 11.34 15.40 22.51
N SER A 63 11.37 16.57 23.17
CA SER A 63 12.34 16.86 24.23
C SER A 63 12.08 16.10 25.54
N THR A 64 10.96 15.38 25.66
CA THR A 64 10.71 14.49 26.79
C THR A 64 11.68 13.32 26.78
N ASP A 65 12.55 13.28 27.79
CA ASP A 65 13.32 12.11 28.18
C ASP A 65 12.38 10.91 28.40
N PHE A 66 12.31 10.01 27.43
CA PHE A 66 11.49 8.80 27.46
C PHE A 66 12.24 7.61 28.07
N SER A 67 13.42 7.82 28.66
CA SER A 67 14.16 6.79 29.39
C SER A 67 13.36 6.16 30.53
N GLN A 68 12.35 6.88 31.07
CA GLN A 68 11.47 6.40 32.12
C GLN A 68 10.28 5.57 31.62
N TRP A 69 10.12 5.40 30.30
CA TRP A 69 9.04 4.57 29.74
C TRP A 69 9.41 3.10 29.82
N ASN A 70 8.42 2.26 30.07
CA ASN A 70 8.65 0.82 30.18
C ASN A 70 8.83 0.20 28.80
N LEU A 71 9.65 -0.84 28.68
CA LEU A 71 9.74 -1.61 27.45
C LEU A 71 8.40 -2.32 27.19
N ALA A 72 7.88 -2.18 25.96
CA ALA A 72 6.66 -2.82 25.54
C ALA A 72 6.78 -4.35 25.65
N GLN A 73 5.75 -4.99 26.20
CA GLN A 73 5.71 -6.43 26.36
C GLN A 73 4.95 -7.07 25.19
N LEU A 74 5.51 -8.16 24.66
CA LEU A 74 4.87 -8.95 23.63
C LEU A 74 3.92 -9.98 24.26
N ASN A 75 2.76 -10.17 23.65
CA ASN A 75 1.83 -11.22 24.02
C ASN A 75 2.23 -12.58 23.39
N ALA A 76 1.43 -13.62 23.62
CA ALA A 76 1.67 -14.96 23.06
C ALA A 76 1.63 -15.04 21.52
N LYS A 77 1.12 -14.01 20.84
CA LYS A 77 1.14 -13.87 19.37
C LYS A 77 2.29 -12.98 18.89
N GLU A 78 3.22 -12.61 19.77
CA GLU A 78 4.33 -11.70 19.50
C GLU A 78 3.89 -10.29 19.10
N HIS A 79 2.72 -9.82 19.57
CA HIS A 79 2.23 -8.46 19.35
C HIS A 79 2.39 -7.59 20.59
N ILE A 80 2.56 -6.27 20.41
CA ILE A 80 2.35 -5.31 21.51
C ILE A 80 0.84 -5.05 21.61
N ALA A 81 0.18 -5.66 22.58
CA ALA A 81 -1.26 -5.48 22.81
C ALA A 81 -1.53 -4.53 23.97
N TRP A 82 -2.64 -3.79 23.90
CA TRP A 82 -3.13 -2.97 25.00
C TRP A 82 -4.66 -3.01 25.09
N ALA A 83 -5.16 -2.69 26.28
CA ALA A 83 -6.58 -2.81 26.58
C ALA A 83 -7.45 -1.97 25.64
N GLY A 84 -8.59 -2.54 25.26
CA GLY A 84 -9.60 -1.91 24.43
C GLY A 84 -10.41 -0.82 25.12
N GLY A 85 -11.36 -0.27 24.35
CA GLY A 85 -12.30 0.75 24.81
C GLY A 85 -11.79 2.17 24.62
N GLN A 86 -11.28 2.49 23.42
CA GLN A 86 -10.75 3.82 23.08
C GLN A 86 -9.56 4.28 23.94
N LYS A 87 -8.72 3.35 24.40
CA LYS A 87 -7.53 3.67 25.19
C LYS A 87 -6.35 4.01 24.28
N VAL A 88 -5.59 5.00 24.71
CA VAL A 88 -4.40 5.49 24.02
C VAL A 88 -3.16 4.72 24.51
N LEU A 89 -2.38 4.21 23.55
CA LEU A 89 -1.04 3.71 23.74
C LEU A 89 -0.07 4.61 22.97
N TRP A 90 0.92 5.14 23.68
CA TRP A 90 2.08 5.73 23.04
C TRP A 90 3.22 4.70 22.97
N LEU A 91 3.86 4.64 21.81
CA LEU A 91 5.11 3.91 21.60
C LEU A 91 6.16 4.89 21.12
N MET A 92 7.38 4.77 21.64
CA MET A 92 8.50 5.63 21.27
C MET A 92 9.78 4.83 21.14
N GLN A 93 10.61 5.22 20.19
CA GLN A 93 11.91 4.60 19.94
C GLN A 93 12.89 5.60 19.34
N GLN A 94 14.13 5.58 19.83
CA GLN A 94 15.27 6.16 19.14
C GLN A 94 15.94 5.08 18.29
N LEU A 95 16.09 5.35 17.01
CA LEU A 95 16.71 4.49 16.03
C LEU A 95 18.06 5.09 15.68
N VAL A 96 19.11 4.26 15.72
CA VAL A 96 20.44 4.61 15.24
C VAL A 96 20.79 3.67 14.10
N VAL A 97 21.15 4.22 12.94
CA VAL A 97 21.49 3.42 11.76
C VAL A 97 22.81 2.68 12.00
N PRO A 98 22.85 1.34 11.99
CA PRO A 98 24.09 0.59 12.16
C PRO A 98 24.95 0.67 10.89
N GLN A 99 26.24 0.33 11.01
CA GLN A 99 27.15 0.28 9.86
C GLN A 99 26.73 -0.77 8.83
N ASN A 100 26.34 -1.95 9.30
CA ASN A 100 25.92 -3.08 8.49
C ASN A 100 24.87 -3.92 9.22
N LEU A 101 24.14 -4.75 8.46
CA LEU A 101 23.35 -5.87 9.00
C LEU A 101 23.90 -7.17 8.44
N GLN A 102 24.29 -8.08 9.33
CA GLN A 102 24.88 -9.37 8.94
C GLN A 102 26.07 -9.21 7.96
N GLY A 103 26.82 -8.11 8.03
CA GLY A 103 27.94 -7.82 7.13
C GLY A 103 27.57 -7.03 5.87
N TYR A 104 26.29 -6.83 5.56
CA TYR A 104 25.87 -6.02 4.40
C TYR A 104 25.81 -4.52 4.75
N PRO A 105 26.57 -3.65 4.05
CA PRO A 105 26.63 -2.23 4.36
C PRO A 105 25.31 -1.52 4.00
N LEU A 106 24.84 -0.65 4.89
CA LEU A 106 23.55 0.04 4.71
C LEU A 106 23.65 1.44 4.10
N GLN A 107 24.87 1.97 4.01
CA GLN A 107 25.09 3.35 3.57
C GLN A 107 24.51 3.59 2.18
N GLY A 108 23.74 4.67 2.05
CA GLY A 108 23.10 5.08 0.81
C GLY A 108 21.76 4.39 0.52
N LEU A 109 21.39 3.35 1.27
CA LEU A 109 20.05 2.75 1.15
C LEU A 109 19.00 3.67 1.76
N SER A 110 17.78 3.61 1.25
CA SER A 110 16.64 4.25 1.90
C SER A 110 16.21 3.43 3.11
N LEU A 111 15.73 4.11 4.17
CA LEU A 111 15.21 3.47 5.37
C LEU A 111 13.72 3.74 5.49
N ARG A 112 12.93 2.66 5.53
CA ARG A 112 11.49 2.69 5.79
C ARG A 112 11.12 1.91 7.05
N LEU A 113 10.13 2.42 7.76
CA LEU A 113 9.45 1.73 8.86
C LEU A 113 8.13 1.14 8.35
N SER A 114 8.06 -0.18 8.25
CA SER A 114 6.85 -0.95 7.92
C SER A 114 6.12 -1.33 9.19
N LEU A 115 4.88 -0.86 9.32
CA LEU A 115 4.02 -1.11 10.48
C LEU A 115 2.81 -1.94 10.05
N VAL A 116 2.26 -2.70 11.00
CA VAL A 116 0.90 -3.23 10.92
C VAL A 116 0.25 -3.05 12.28
N TRP A 117 -0.90 -2.41 12.35
CA TRP A 117 -1.63 -2.19 13.60
C TRP A 117 -3.09 -2.62 13.53
N TRP A 118 -3.68 -2.74 14.71
CA TRP A 118 -5.10 -2.89 14.97
C TRP A 118 -5.48 -1.79 15.96
N ALA A 119 -5.89 -0.65 15.41
CA ALA A 119 -6.19 0.58 16.14
C ALA A 119 -7.24 1.39 15.36
N ASP A 120 -8.20 1.99 16.07
CA ASP A 120 -9.22 2.89 15.47
C ASP A 120 -8.60 4.18 14.94
N SER A 121 -7.47 4.59 15.53
CA SER A 121 -6.70 5.73 15.07
C SER A 121 -5.22 5.49 15.37
N ALA A 122 -4.39 5.79 14.38
CA ALA A 122 -2.95 5.71 14.47
C ALA A 122 -2.33 6.99 13.91
N GLN A 123 -1.33 7.52 14.62
CA GLN A 123 -0.54 8.67 14.16
C GLN A 123 0.93 8.32 14.30
N VAL A 124 1.70 8.59 13.25
CA VAL A 124 3.14 8.34 13.19
C VAL A 124 3.88 9.67 13.16
N TYR A 125 4.79 9.85 14.11
CA TYR A 125 5.65 11.02 14.23
C TYR A 125 7.10 10.61 14.00
N VAL A 126 7.82 11.38 13.18
CA VAL A 126 9.25 11.22 12.94
C VAL A 126 9.93 12.54 13.26
N ASN A 127 10.89 12.52 14.18
CA ASN A 127 11.56 13.71 14.71
C ASN A 127 10.55 14.80 15.16
N GLY A 128 9.44 14.36 15.75
CA GLY A 128 8.39 15.23 16.31
C GLY A 128 7.37 15.73 15.30
N LYS A 129 7.60 15.53 14.01
CA LYS A 129 6.67 15.92 12.96
C LYS A 129 5.70 14.77 12.67
N LEU A 130 4.40 15.06 12.65
CA LEU A 130 3.39 14.14 12.14
C LEU A 130 3.65 13.87 10.65
N VAL A 131 3.91 12.61 10.28
CA VAL A 131 4.20 12.21 8.90
C VAL A 131 3.13 11.34 8.26
N LEU A 132 2.30 10.68 9.08
CA LEU A 132 1.23 9.81 8.63
C LEU A 132 0.15 9.67 9.71
N GLU A 133 -1.10 9.57 9.26
CA GLU A 133 -2.25 9.16 10.06
C GLU A 133 -2.91 7.96 9.36
N GLY A 134 -3.52 7.07 10.13
CA GLY A 134 -4.29 5.94 9.61
C GLY A 134 -5.25 5.39 10.65
N ASP A 135 -5.97 4.34 10.28
CA ASP A 135 -7.03 3.73 11.08
C ASP A 135 -7.04 2.19 10.91
N LEU A 136 -8.18 1.54 11.15
CA LEU A 136 -8.33 0.09 10.98
C LEU A 136 -8.24 -0.36 9.52
N PHE A 137 -8.55 0.52 8.57
CA PHE A 137 -8.56 0.23 7.14
C PHE A 137 -7.26 0.68 6.45
N ASP A 138 -6.62 1.73 6.97
CA ASP A 138 -5.25 2.14 6.61
C ASP A 138 -4.25 1.74 7.69
N CYS A 139 -4.02 0.43 7.81
CA CYS A 139 -3.34 -0.14 8.97
C CYS A 139 -1.95 -0.73 8.72
N SER A 140 -1.44 -0.66 7.50
CA SER A 140 -0.19 -1.32 7.08
C SER A 140 0.79 -0.41 6.31
N PRO A 141 1.12 0.80 6.82
CA PRO A 141 1.92 1.75 6.05
C PRO A 141 3.40 1.38 5.98
N ARG A 142 4.09 2.02 5.03
CA ARG A 142 5.55 2.04 4.89
C ARG A 142 6.06 3.49 4.99
N VAL A 143 6.45 3.91 6.17
CA VAL A 143 6.87 5.29 6.45
C VAL A 143 8.33 5.48 6.06
N LEU A 144 8.62 6.40 5.15
CA LEU A 144 9.99 6.79 4.80
C LEU A 144 10.61 7.59 5.95
N LEU A 145 11.71 7.07 6.52
CA LEU A 145 12.49 7.77 7.55
C LEU A 145 13.64 8.57 6.92
N SER A 146 14.34 7.99 5.95
CA SER A 146 15.37 8.67 5.16
C SER A 146 15.46 8.08 3.74
N PRO A 147 15.62 8.91 2.69
CA PRO A 147 15.84 8.43 1.33
C PRO A 147 17.25 7.83 1.11
N ALA A 148 18.23 8.19 1.94
CA ALA A 148 19.59 7.65 1.91
C ALA A 148 20.20 7.78 3.30
N VAL A 149 20.52 6.66 3.95
CA VAL A 149 21.08 6.66 5.31
C VAL A 149 22.60 6.72 5.33
N THR A 150 23.13 7.34 6.38
CA THR A 150 24.53 7.24 6.80
C THR A 150 24.61 6.50 8.13
N PRO A 151 25.56 5.57 8.32
CA PRO A 151 25.78 4.95 9.63
C PRO A 151 25.95 5.99 10.74
N GLY A 152 25.20 5.83 11.83
CA GLY A 152 25.13 6.79 12.93
C GLY A 152 24.00 7.81 12.82
N ASP A 153 23.26 7.88 11.71
CA ASP A 153 22.06 8.70 11.62
C ASP A 153 21.06 8.30 12.72
N GLU A 154 20.46 9.30 13.36
CA GLU A 154 19.50 9.11 14.44
C GLU A 154 18.10 9.58 14.05
N PHE A 155 17.10 8.76 14.37
CA PHE A 155 15.69 9.07 14.16
C PHE A 155 14.91 8.81 15.43
N ILE A 156 14.09 9.76 15.85
CA ILE A 156 13.14 9.54 16.94
C ILE A 156 11.77 9.30 16.34
N VAL A 157 11.22 8.11 16.56
CA VAL A 157 9.91 7.72 16.07
C VAL A 157 8.95 7.57 17.24
N ALA A 158 7.75 8.15 17.10
CA ALA A 158 6.67 7.96 18.06
C ALA A 158 5.38 7.54 17.34
N LEU A 159 4.66 6.60 17.94
CA LEU A 159 3.34 6.14 17.50
C LEU A 159 2.32 6.50 18.58
N ARG A 160 1.23 7.13 18.19
CA ARG A 160 0.03 7.26 19.03
C ARG A 160 -1.04 6.34 18.47
N LEU A 161 -1.42 5.33 19.22
CA LEU A 161 -2.40 4.33 18.81
C LEU A 161 -3.61 4.37 19.74
N VAL A 162 -4.81 4.40 19.19
CA VAL A 162 -6.08 4.35 19.93
C VAL A 162 -6.73 3.00 19.68
N SER A 163 -6.96 2.22 20.74
CA SER A 163 -7.61 0.90 20.61
C SER A 163 -9.05 1.04 20.13
N PRO A 164 -9.61 0.03 19.44
CA PRO A 164 -11.02 -0.01 19.13
C PRO A 164 -11.93 0.08 20.36
N SER A 165 -13.20 0.47 20.14
CA SER A 165 -14.20 0.54 21.21
C SER A 165 -14.63 -0.83 21.74
N HIS A 166 -14.56 -1.86 20.90
CA HIS A 166 -15.17 -3.18 21.12
C HIS A 166 -14.16 -4.30 21.36
N CYS A 167 -12.86 -4.03 21.23
CA CYS A 167 -11.81 -5.02 21.46
C CYS A 167 -10.47 -4.34 21.78
N ASP A 168 -9.50 -5.15 22.20
CA ASP A 168 -8.13 -4.72 22.49
C ASP A 168 -7.41 -4.23 21.22
N GLY A 169 -6.50 -3.26 21.39
CA GLY A 169 -5.62 -2.78 20.34
C GLY A 169 -4.35 -3.63 20.23
N ALA A 170 -3.71 -3.63 19.05
CA ALA A 170 -2.42 -4.30 18.86
C ALA A 170 -1.53 -3.59 17.84
N LEU A 171 -0.22 -3.52 18.12
CA LEU A 171 0.80 -3.33 17.09
C LEU A 171 1.30 -4.74 16.73
N VAL A 172 0.95 -5.16 15.52
CA VAL A 172 1.15 -6.52 14.99
C VAL A 172 2.53 -6.66 14.36
N LYS A 173 3.00 -5.63 13.66
CA LYS A 173 4.29 -5.63 12.98
C LYS A 173 4.98 -4.28 13.15
N SER A 174 6.29 -4.33 13.37
CA SER A 174 7.19 -3.19 13.26
C SER A 174 8.51 -3.69 12.68
N LEU A 175 8.82 -3.26 11.46
CA LEU A 175 9.98 -3.72 10.71
C LEU A 175 10.70 -2.53 10.07
N LEU A 176 11.98 -2.38 10.37
CA LEU A 176 12.87 -1.49 9.63
C LEU A 176 13.30 -2.21 8.36
N ILE A 177 13.18 -1.54 7.23
CA ILE A 177 13.53 -2.05 5.90
C ILE A 177 14.50 -1.05 5.28
N TYR A 178 15.72 -1.50 5.03
CA TYR A 178 16.69 -0.80 4.21
C TYR A 178 16.50 -1.28 2.77
N GLU A 179 16.30 -0.37 1.82
CA GLU A 179 16.03 -0.76 0.43
C GLU A 179 16.75 0.17 -0.54
N SER A 180 17.23 -0.43 -1.63
CA SER A 180 17.78 0.31 -2.76
C SER A 180 16.66 1.00 -3.52
N THR A 181 16.92 2.22 -3.97
CA THR A 181 16.02 2.95 -4.88
C THR A 181 16.45 2.82 -6.34
N ASP A 182 17.58 2.16 -6.61
CA ASP A 182 18.10 1.90 -7.95
C ASP A 182 17.76 0.47 -8.37
N GLU A 183 16.82 0.32 -9.32
CA GLU A 183 16.45 -0.98 -9.88
C GLU A 183 17.63 -1.68 -10.58
N ASN A 184 18.65 -0.94 -11.01
CA ASN A 184 19.85 -1.51 -11.62
C ASN A 184 20.86 -2.00 -10.57
N ASN A 185 20.69 -1.62 -9.30
CA ASN A 185 21.52 -2.10 -8.21
C ASN A 185 20.64 -2.63 -7.06
N PRO A 186 20.11 -3.86 -7.21
CA PRO A 186 19.16 -4.42 -6.26
C PRO A 186 19.84 -4.74 -4.93
N ASP A 187 19.18 -4.43 -3.83
CA ASP A 187 19.58 -4.91 -2.51
C ASP A 187 19.13 -6.37 -2.30
N PRO A 188 19.68 -7.08 -1.28
CA PRO A 188 19.28 -8.44 -0.94
C PRO A 188 17.77 -8.64 -0.75
N GLY A 189 17.08 -7.65 -0.18
CA GLY A 189 15.64 -7.70 0.05
C GLY A 189 14.84 -7.70 -1.25
N PHE A 190 15.25 -6.91 -2.24
CA PHE A 190 14.66 -6.92 -3.56
C PHE A 190 14.78 -8.30 -4.23
N VAL A 191 15.99 -8.88 -4.24
CA VAL A 191 16.23 -10.23 -4.81
C VAL A 191 15.45 -11.30 -4.03
N ALA A 192 15.31 -11.15 -2.71
CA ALA A 192 14.48 -12.04 -1.89
C ALA A 192 13.01 -12.02 -2.29
N ASP A 193 12.47 -10.84 -2.63
CA ASP A 193 11.08 -10.71 -3.04
C ASP A 193 10.86 -11.26 -4.48
N GLU A 194 11.81 -11.07 -5.40
CA GLU A 194 11.81 -11.76 -6.71
C GLU A 194 11.84 -13.29 -6.55
N LEU A 195 12.70 -13.80 -5.66
CA LEU A 195 12.81 -15.23 -5.36
C LEU A 195 11.51 -15.77 -4.74
N ALA A 196 10.89 -15.03 -3.82
CA ALA A 196 9.61 -15.41 -3.21
C ALA A 196 8.45 -15.45 -4.22
N LEU A 197 8.40 -14.49 -5.14
CA LEU A 197 7.44 -14.48 -6.25
C LEU A 197 7.63 -15.70 -7.16
N MET A 198 8.89 -15.97 -7.53
CA MET A 198 9.25 -17.11 -8.38
C MET A 198 8.88 -18.44 -7.71
N GLN A 199 9.25 -18.62 -6.44
CA GLN A 199 8.88 -19.80 -5.66
C GLN A 199 7.37 -20.02 -5.66
N ARG A 200 6.59 -18.99 -5.32
CA ARG A 200 5.12 -19.07 -5.26
C ARG A 200 4.52 -19.41 -6.63
N TYR A 201 5.04 -18.82 -7.70
CA TYR A 201 4.62 -19.13 -9.07
C TYR A 201 4.87 -20.60 -9.40
N LEU A 202 6.10 -21.09 -9.18
CA LEU A 202 6.48 -22.48 -9.47
C LEU A 202 5.67 -23.47 -8.65
N GLU A 203 5.50 -23.24 -7.34
CA GLU A 203 4.67 -24.09 -6.47
C GLU A 203 3.22 -24.20 -6.95
N THR A 204 2.69 -23.13 -7.56
CA THR A 204 1.30 -23.07 -8.02
C THR A 204 1.13 -23.66 -9.42
N PHE A 205 2.04 -23.34 -10.35
CA PHE A 205 1.83 -23.56 -11.78
C PHE A 205 2.79 -24.60 -12.39
N GLU A 206 4.02 -24.71 -11.91
CA GLU A 206 5.09 -25.53 -12.52
C GLU A 206 6.00 -26.18 -11.44
N PRO A 207 5.44 -27.03 -10.56
CA PRO A 207 6.13 -27.54 -9.37
C PRO A 207 7.36 -28.40 -9.70
N GLU A 208 7.41 -29.00 -10.88
CA GLU A 208 8.56 -29.76 -11.37
C GLU A 208 9.81 -28.91 -11.58
N LYS A 209 9.67 -27.59 -11.80
CA LYS A 209 10.81 -26.68 -11.98
C LYS A 209 11.37 -26.14 -10.66
N LEU A 210 10.74 -26.46 -9.53
CA LEU A 210 11.18 -26.02 -8.20
C LEU A 210 12.57 -26.57 -7.85
N GLU A 211 12.94 -27.76 -8.35
CA GLU A 211 14.27 -28.34 -8.18
C GLU A 211 15.36 -27.49 -8.85
N ASN A 212 15.08 -26.94 -10.04
CA ASN A 212 16.03 -26.05 -10.73
C ASN A 212 16.24 -24.76 -9.95
N LEU A 213 15.17 -24.19 -9.37
CA LEU A 213 15.27 -23.00 -8.52
C LEU A 213 16.08 -23.29 -7.26
N ALA A 214 15.86 -24.45 -6.61
CA ALA A 214 16.63 -24.87 -5.45
C ALA A 214 18.12 -25.06 -5.79
N ALA A 215 18.44 -25.64 -6.95
CA ALA A 215 19.83 -25.78 -7.42
C ALA A 215 20.52 -24.41 -7.60
N ILE A 216 19.84 -23.43 -8.20
CA ILE A 216 20.35 -22.06 -8.36
C ILE A 216 20.61 -21.40 -7.00
N VAL A 217 19.70 -21.57 -6.04
CA VAL A 217 19.85 -21.06 -4.68
C VAL A 217 20.99 -21.78 -3.93
N ALA A 218 21.23 -23.06 -4.21
CA ALA A 218 22.31 -23.83 -3.60
C ALA A 218 23.71 -23.43 -4.10
N GLU A 219 23.81 -22.82 -5.27
CA GLU A 219 25.07 -22.26 -5.78
C GLU A 219 25.49 -20.97 -5.04
N ILE A 220 24.62 -20.41 -4.19
CA ILE A 220 24.95 -19.24 -3.37
C ILE A 220 25.87 -19.70 -2.23
N ASP A 221 27.14 -19.29 -2.28
CA ASP A 221 28.05 -19.47 -1.15
C ASP A 221 27.71 -18.49 -0.03
N TRP A 222 27.10 -19.06 1.00
CA TRP A 222 26.54 -18.40 2.16
C TRP A 222 27.55 -18.18 3.30
N GLU A 223 28.70 -18.85 3.29
CA GLU A 223 29.65 -18.99 4.41
C GLU A 223 30.97 -18.25 4.15
N THR A 224 31.49 -18.27 2.92
CA THR A 224 32.81 -17.68 2.61
C THR A 224 32.80 -16.15 2.68
N ASN A 225 31.63 -15.52 2.50
CA ASN A 225 31.42 -14.08 2.59
C ASN A 225 31.28 -13.52 4.03
N ARG A 226 31.52 -14.34 5.07
CA ARG A 226 31.35 -13.94 6.48
C ARG A 226 32.65 -13.53 7.19
N ARG A 227 33.83 -13.86 6.65
CA ARG A 227 35.13 -13.71 7.34
C ARG A 227 35.91 -12.42 7.02
N GLY A 228 35.40 -11.54 6.14
CA GLY A 228 36.16 -10.42 5.59
C GLY A 228 35.69 -9.00 5.97
N ALA A 229 34.78 -8.85 6.95
CA ALA A 229 34.21 -7.56 7.34
C ALA A 229 35.20 -6.52 7.92
N GLU A 230 36.51 -6.80 7.92
CA GLU A 230 37.56 -5.88 8.35
C GLU A 230 38.18 -5.06 7.20
N ASN A 231 37.88 -5.36 5.91
CA ASN A 231 38.42 -4.61 4.76
C ASN A 231 37.30 -4.12 3.79
N ALA A 232 36.90 -2.85 3.94
CA ALA A 232 35.58 -2.34 3.55
C ALA A 232 35.33 -1.92 2.08
N GLU A 233 36.25 -2.09 1.13
CA GLU A 233 36.05 -1.60 -0.26
C GLU A 233 36.15 -2.67 -1.37
N GLY A 234 36.85 -3.78 -1.15
CA GLY A 234 37.03 -4.83 -2.17
C GLY A 234 35.89 -5.85 -2.26
N GLU A 235 35.28 -6.22 -1.14
CA GLU A 235 34.36 -7.37 -1.05
C GLU A 235 32.86 -6.99 -1.12
N LYS A 236 32.50 -5.69 -0.95
CA LYS A 236 31.13 -5.22 -1.26
C LYS A 236 30.75 -5.58 -2.70
N GLY A 237 31.72 -5.46 -3.61
CA GLY A 237 31.55 -5.87 -5.00
C GLY A 237 31.34 -7.38 -5.19
N GLU A 238 31.90 -8.25 -4.35
CA GLU A 238 31.74 -9.71 -4.49
C GLU A 238 30.32 -10.17 -4.14
N PHE A 239 29.77 -9.66 -3.04
CA PHE A 239 28.38 -9.97 -2.66
C PHE A 239 27.37 -9.33 -3.61
N GLU A 240 27.60 -8.10 -4.06
CA GLU A 240 26.79 -7.47 -5.11
C GLU A 240 26.84 -8.27 -6.42
N ASN A 241 28.02 -8.71 -6.85
CA ASN A 241 28.17 -9.58 -8.03
C ASN A 241 27.39 -10.89 -7.87
N LEU A 242 27.33 -11.45 -6.67
CA LEU A 242 26.52 -12.64 -6.40
C LEU A 242 25.02 -12.34 -6.50
N LEU A 243 24.55 -11.21 -5.97
CA LEU A 243 23.15 -10.77 -6.12
C LEU A 243 22.80 -10.57 -7.60
N PHE A 244 23.70 -9.95 -8.36
CA PHE A 244 23.55 -9.78 -9.81
C PHE A 244 23.51 -11.12 -10.55
N ALA A 245 24.37 -12.06 -10.20
CA ALA A 245 24.38 -13.40 -10.79
C ALA A 245 23.09 -14.17 -10.48
N LEU A 246 22.62 -14.11 -9.23
CA LEU A 246 21.36 -14.72 -8.82
C LEU A 246 20.18 -14.10 -9.55
N ARG A 247 20.06 -12.77 -9.56
CA ARG A 247 19.01 -12.06 -10.29
C ARG A 247 19.08 -12.37 -11.79
N GLY A 248 20.26 -12.44 -12.38
CA GLY A 248 20.46 -12.84 -13.78
C GLY A 248 19.85 -14.22 -14.07
N LYS A 249 20.12 -15.21 -13.22
CA LYS A 249 19.52 -16.56 -13.32
C LYS A 249 18.01 -16.56 -13.10
N LEU A 250 17.51 -15.75 -12.16
CA LEU A 250 16.06 -15.58 -11.95
C LEU A 250 15.38 -14.97 -13.19
N LEU A 251 16.01 -13.99 -13.83
CA LEU A 251 15.53 -13.38 -15.08
C LEU A 251 15.60 -14.36 -16.24
N GLU A 252 16.61 -15.23 -16.31
CA GLU A 252 16.66 -16.32 -17.27
C GLU A 252 15.49 -17.28 -17.06
N ILE A 253 15.25 -17.76 -15.84
CA ILE A 253 14.07 -18.58 -15.52
C ILE A 253 12.80 -17.84 -15.93
N ASN A 254 12.66 -16.56 -15.58
CA ASN A 254 11.50 -15.77 -15.96
C ASN A 254 11.33 -15.69 -17.49
N ASN A 255 12.41 -15.60 -18.25
CA ASN A 255 12.39 -15.64 -19.71
C ASN A 255 12.06 -17.04 -20.28
N TYR A 256 12.41 -18.12 -19.57
CA TYR A 256 12.00 -19.49 -19.90
C TYR A 256 10.55 -19.80 -19.50
N LEU A 257 10.06 -19.17 -18.43
CA LEU A 257 8.69 -19.25 -17.92
C LEU A 257 7.73 -18.35 -18.68
N ARG A 258 8.23 -17.25 -19.28
CA ARG A 258 7.54 -16.65 -20.42
C ARG A 258 7.34 -17.78 -21.40
N PRO A 259 6.09 -18.17 -21.69
CA PRO A 259 5.89 -19.14 -22.74
C PRO A 259 6.63 -18.57 -23.96
N SER A 260 7.48 -19.38 -24.60
CA SER A 260 7.70 -19.23 -26.05
C SER A 260 6.34 -18.81 -26.60
N ALA A 261 6.27 -17.66 -27.28
CA ALA A 261 5.09 -16.85 -27.58
C ALA A 261 3.93 -17.58 -28.32
N SER A 262 3.50 -18.73 -27.81
CA SER A 262 2.79 -19.79 -28.50
C SER A 262 1.85 -20.59 -27.58
N ILE A 263 1.88 -20.41 -26.25
CA ILE A 263 0.78 -20.87 -25.35
C ILE A 263 -0.29 -19.77 -25.18
N CYS A 264 0.02 -18.52 -25.52
CA CYS A 264 -0.98 -17.50 -25.81
C CYS A 264 -0.87 -17.12 -27.28
N GLY A 265 -1.68 -17.75 -28.13
CA GLY A 265 -2.00 -17.22 -29.47
C GLY A 265 -2.75 -15.88 -29.43
N SER A 266 -2.75 -15.17 -28.30
CA SER A 266 -3.35 -13.86 -28.15
C SER A 266 -2.41 -12.92 -27.41
N LYS A 267 -2.29 -11.71 -27.96
CA LYS A 267 -1.73 -10.49 -27.36
C LYS A 267 -2.52 -10.07 -26.11
N SER A 268 -2.66 -10.95 -25.12
CA SER A 268 -3.42 -10.64 -23.92
C SER A 268 -2.62 -9.68 -23.05
N LYS A 269 -3.12 -8.45 -22.91
CA LYS A 269 -2.54 -7.41 -22.05
C LYS A 269 -3.32 -7.38 -20.74
N ILE A 270 -2.61 -7.38 -19.62
CA ILE A 270 -3.20 -7.06 -18.32
C ILE A 270 -2.99 -5.57 -18.09
N HIS A 271 -4.09 -4.85 -17.87
CA HIS A 271 -4.07 -3.45 -17.49
C HIS A 271 -4.41 -3.36 -16.00
N LEU A 272 -3.55 -2.67 -15.24
CA LEU A 272 -3.75 -2.43 -13.82
C LEU A 272 -4.24 -1.00 -13.63
N LEU A 273 -5.30 -0.82 -12.84
CA LEU A 273 -5.88 0.46 -12.51
C LEU A 273 -6.23 0.47 -11.02
N GLY A 274 -5.70 1.44 -10.28
CA GLY A 274 -6.04 1.62 -8.87
C GLY A 274 -7.48 2.14 -8.74
N HIS A 275 -8.24 1.62 -7.79
CA HIS A 275 -9.60 2.08 -7.50
C HIS A 275 -9.87 1.95 -6.00
N ALA A 276 -10.57 2.94 -5.43
CA ALA A 276 -11.09 2.89 -4.07
C ALA A 276 -12.62 3.05 -4.11
N HIS A 277 -13.33 1.98 -3.73
CA HIS A 277 -14.78 2.00 -3.55
C HIS A 277 -15.11 2.62 -2.20
N LEU A 278 -15.99 3.62 -2.17
CA LEU A 278 -16.39 4.34 -0.96
C LEU A 278 -17.91 4.45 -0.89
N ASP A 279 -18.53 3.66 -0.02
CA ASP A 279 -19.96 3.77 0.24
C ASP A 279 -20.28 5.12 0.91
N LEU A 280 -21.24 5.84 0.36
CA LEU A 280 -21.67 7.13 0.91
C LEU A 280 -22.31 6.99 2.29
N ALA A 281 -23.02 5.91 2.52
CA ALA A 281 -23.53 5.53 3.83
C ALA A 281 -23.75 4.01 3.86
N TRP A 282 -23.07 3.34 4.80
CA TRP A 282 -23.24 1.91 5.02
C TRP A 282 -23.24 1.61 6.53
N LEU A 283 -22.08 1.25 7.10
CA LEU A 283 -21.90 1.07 8.55
C LEU A 283 -21.51 2.36 9.28
N TRP A 284 -21.37 3.46 8.54
CA TRP A 284 -20.98 4.79 9.01
C TRP A 284 -21.89 5.87 8.43
N ARG A 285 -21.82 7.08 9.01
CA ARG A 285 -22.58 8.24 8.52
C ARG A 285 -21.88 8.89 7.34
N VAL A 286 -22.65 9.60 6.52
CA VAL A 286 -22.14 10.38 5.36
C VAL A 286 -21.00 11.33 5.73
N SER A 287 -21.05 11.94 6.91
CA SER A 287 -20.00 12.84 7.41
C SER A 287 -18.64 12.15 7.59
N GLU A 288 -18.64 10.83 7.76
CA GLU A 288 -17.43 10.02 7.89
C GLU A 288 -16.87 9.65 6.50
N THR A 289 -17.73 9.35 5.52
CA THR A 289 -17.29 9.08 4.14
C THR A 289 -16.53 10.25 3.54
N TRP A 290 -16.95 11.48 3.83
CA TRP A 290 -16.22 12.68 3.42
C TRP A 290 -14.75 12.64 3.86
N LYS A 291 -14.49 12.30 5.13
CA LYS A 291 -13.12 12.17 5.66
C LYS A 291 -12.38 11.02 5.02
N ALA A 292 -13.05 9.89 4.82
CA ALA A 292 -12.46 8.74 4.12
C ALA A 292 -12.05 9.10 2.68
N ALA A 293 -12.87 9.87 1.95
CA ALA A 293 -12.54 10.34 0.61
C ALA A 293 -11.32 11.26 0.61
N GLN A 294 -11.26 12.22 1.55
CA GLN A 294 -10.10 13.10 1.71
C GLN A 294 -8.81 12.30 1.95
N SER A 295 -8.78 11.43 2.96
CA SER A 295 -7.60 10.61 3.29
C SER A 295 -7.20 9.69 2.13
N THR A 296 -8.18 9.08 1.47
CA THR A 296 -7.95 8.21 0.29
C THR A 296 -7.27 8.98 -0.83
N PHE A 297 -7.79 10.16 -1.19
CA PHE A 297 -7.26 10.93 -2.31
C PHE A 297 -5.89 11.53 -2.01
N GLU A 298 -5.66 12.00 -0.77
CA GLU A 298 -4.32 12.43 -0.32
C GLU A 298 -3.31 11.28 -0.38
N SER A 299 -3.70 10.09 0.07
CA SER A 299 -2.86 8.89 0.06
C SER A 299 -2.48 8.48 -1.37
N VAL A 300 -3.45 8.41 -2.29
CA VAL A 300 -3.18 8.08 -3.70
C VAL A 300 -2.27 9.11 -4.36
N LEU A 301 -2.50 10.42 -4.13
CA LEU A 301 -1.64 11.46 -4.69
C LEU A 301 -0.20 11.35 -4.18
N LYS A 302 -0.01 11.02 -2.89
CA LYS A 302 1.31 10.75 -2.32
C LYS A 302 1.94 9.51 -2.93
N LEU A 303 1.20 8.41 -3.05
CA LEU A 303 1.68 7.18 -3.70
C LEU A 303 2.11 7.42 -5.15
N SER A 304 1.40 8.28 -5.90
CA SER A 304 1.75 8.60 -7.29
C SER A 304 3.07 9.37 -7.45
N GLN A 305 3.62 9.92 -6.35
CA GLN A 305 4.94 10.55 -6.34
C GLN A 305 6.04 9.48 -6.24
N ASP A 306 5.81 8.45 -5.42
CA ASP A 306 6.72 7.31 -5.26
C ASP A 306 6.63 6.32 -6.44
N PHE A 307 5.43 6.20 -7.06
CA PHE A 307 5.13 5.28 -8.16
C PHE A 307 4.51 6.05 -9.35
N PRO A 308 5.33 6.65 -10.23
CA PRO A 308 4.85 7.48 -11.34
C PRO A 308 3.94 6.76 -12.35
N GLU A 309 4.01 5.42 -12.40
CA GLU A 309 3.20 4.52 -13.21
C GLU A 309 1.82 4.22 -12.63
N LEU A 310 1.56 4.58 -11.37
CA LEU A 310 0.25 4.41 -10.74
C LEU A 310 -0.78 5.32 -11.43
N ILE A 311 -1.80 4.69 -12.01
CA ILE A 311 -3.01 5.36 -12.47
C ILE A 311 -4.12 4.97 -11.51
N PHE A 312 -4.80 5.98 -10.96
CA PHE A 312 -5.96 5.79 -10.09
C PHE A 312 -7.24 6.27 -10.76
N CYS A 313 -8.34 5.57 -10.55
CA CYS A 313 -9.67 6.02 -10.94
C CYS A 313 -10.63 6.04 -9.76
N HIS A 314 -11.63 6.93 -9.83
CA HIS A 314 -12.73 6.93 -8.88
C HIS A 314 -14.06 7.36 -9.53
N SER A 315 -15.15 6.80 -9.01
CA SER A 315 -16.46 6.65 -9.65
C SER A 315 -17.56 7.58 -9.12
N SER A 316 -17.33 8.33 -8.04
CA SER A 316 -18.37 9.13 -7.38
C SER A 316 -18.16 10.65 -7.50
N PRO A 317 -18.78 11.31 -8.50
CA PRO A 317 -18.83 12.78 -8.65
C PRO A 317 -19.18 13.53 -7.36
N VAL A 318 -20.11 13.02 -6.54
CA VAL A 318 -20.47 13.67 -5.28
C VAL A 318 -19.28 13.86 -4.33
N LEU A 319 -18.35 12.90 -4.29
CA LEU A 319 -17.18 12.99 -3.43
C LEU A 319 -16.22 14.06 -3.94
N TYR A 320 -16.03 14.18 -5.25
CA TYR A 320 -15.28 15.28 -5.83
C TYR A 320 -15.91 16.65 -5.53
N ALA A 321 -17.24 16.75 -5.55
CA ALA A 321 -17.94 17.99 -5.23
C ALA A 321 -17.75 18.41 -3.77
N TRP A 322 -17.78 17.46 -2.85
CA TRP A 322 -17.43 17.74 -1.45
C TRP A 322 -15.96 18.17 -1.33
N ILE A 323 -15.05 17.56 -2.12
CA ILE A 323 -13.61 17.90 -2.11
C ILE A 323 -13.39 19.31 -2.61
N GLU A 324 -14.01 19.67 -3.72
CA GLU A 324 -14.00 21.03 -4.27
C GLU A 324 -14.46 22.07 -3.22
N GLU A 325 -15.57 21.79 -2.53
CA GLU A 325 -16.15 22.71 -1.56
C GLU A 325 -15.28 22.92 -0.30
N HIS A 326 -14.73 21.83 0.25
CA HIS A 326 -14.10 21.85 1.57
C HIS A 326 -12.56 21.84 1.54
N ARG A 327 -11.96 21.32 0.46
CA ARG A 327 -10.51 21.17 0.25
C ARG A 327 -10.13 21.52 -1.19
N PRO A 328 -10.32 22.78 -1.62
CA PRO A 328 -10.02 23.19 -2.99
C PRO A 328 -8.56 22.96 -3.38
N ASP A 329 -7.63 23.00 -2.41
CA ASP A 329 -6.22 22.67 -2.61
C ASP A 329 -6.01 21.21 -3.05
N LEU A 330 -6.75 20.27 -2.45
CA LEU A 330 -6.74 18.85 -2.82
C LEU A 330 -7.44 18.63 -4.16
N PHE A 331 -8.54 19.34 -4.41
CA PHE A 331 -9.24 19.30 -5.68
C PHE A 331 -8.34 19.74 -6.85
N ASP A 332 -7.61 20.85 -6.67
CA ASP A 332 -6.64 21.33 -7.66
C ASP A 332 -5.55 20.29 -7.93
N ALA A 333 -5.04 19.62 -6.88
CA ALA A 333 -4.05 18.56 -7.03
C ALA A 333 -4.60 17.36 -7.83
N ILE A 334 -5.86 16.97 -7.60
CA ILE A 334 -6.55 15.94 -8.40
C ILE A 334 -6.66 16.37 -9.87
N GLN A 335 -7.05 17.62 -10.14
CA GLN A 335 -7.13 18.13 -11.51
C GLN A 335 -5.76 18.12 -12.21
N GLN A 336 -4.67 18.43 -11.50
CA GLN A 336 -3.32 18.32 -12.06
C GLN A 336 -2.93 16.86 -12.33
N ALA A 337 -3.22 15.94 -11.40
CA ALA A 337 -2.97 14.52 -11.60
C ALA A 337 -3.70 13.97 -12.84
N LEU A 338 -4.95 14.42 -13.08
CA LEU A 338 -5.73 14.10 -14.26
C LEU A 338 -5.07 14.61 -15.55
N LYS A 339 -4.57 15.85 -15.55
CA LYS A 339 -3.83 16.40 -16.71
C LYS A 339 -2.55 15.63 -17.01
N THR A 340 -1.89 15.09 -15.99
CA THR A 340 -0.69 14.26 -16.15
C THR A 340 -0.99 12.78 -16.47
N GLY A 341 -2.26 12.39 -16.58
CA GLY A 341 -2.66 11.01 -16.87
C GLY A 341 -2.49 10.03 -15.71
N ARG A 342 -2.35 10.52 -14.47
CA ARG A 342 -2.24 9.69 -13.25
C ARG A 342 -3.57 9.49 -12.54
N TRP A 343 -4.61 10.20 -12.99
CA TRP A 343 -5.94 10.16 -12.40
C TRP A 343 -7.02 10.09 -13.48
N GLU A 344 -8.00 9.21 -13.29
CA GLU A 344 -9.17 9.07 -14.15
C GLU A 344 -10.48 9.24 -13.36
N VAL A 345 -11.47 9.85 -14.00
CA VAL A 345 -12.81 10.01 -13.43
C VAL A 345 -13.74 9.09 -14.19
N VAL A 346 -14.27 8.07 -13.50
CA VAL A 346 -15.20 7.06 -14.05
C VAL A 346 -16.61 7.26 -13.50
N GLY A 347 -17.03 8.52 -13.42
CA GLY A 347 -18.22 8.99 -12.72
C GLY A 347 -19.45 9.19 -13.60
N GLY A 348 -19.85 8.16 -14.36
CA GLY A 348 -21.03 8.21 -15.22
C GLY A 348 -22.34 8.54 -14.48
N PHE A 349 -22.47 8.13 -13.22
CA PHE A 349 -23.56 8.53 -12.32
C PHE A 349 -23.06 9.52 -11.26
N TRP A 350 -23.96 10.26 -10.61
CA TRP A 350 -23.62 11.18 -9.51
C TRP A 350 -23.14 10.45 -8.24
N VAL A 351 -23.78 9.33 -7.92
CA VAL A 351 -23.37 8.33 -6.93
C VAL A 351 -23.48 6.95 -7.56
N GLU A 352 -22.98 5.88 -6.92
CA GLU A 352 -23.27 4.50 -7.35
C GLU A 352 -24.62 4.04 -6.78
N PRO A 353 -25.72 4.03 -7.57
CA PRO A 353 -27.05 3.78 -7.01
C PRO A 353 -27.42 2.30 -7.06
N ASP A 354 -28.46 1.92 -6.31
CA ASP A 354 -29.22 0.71 -6.62
C ASP A 354 -30.02 0.94 -7.91
N LEU A 355 -30.04 -0.06 -8.79
CA LEU A 355 -30.63 0.04 -10.14
C LEU A 355 -31.90 -0.78 -10.31
N ASN A 356 -32.44 -1.35 -9.23
CA ASN A 356 -33.70 -2.10 -9.22
C ASN A 356 -34.83 -1.32 -8.53
N LEU A 357 -34.52 -0.61 -7.44
CA LEU A 357 -35.49 0.07 -6.61
C LEU A 357 -35.90 1.45 -7.14
N ILE A 358 -34.98 2.13 -7.84
CA ILE A 358 -35.20 3.50 -8.26
C ILE A 358 -35.98 3.58 -9.57
N ALA A 359 -36.83 4.60 -9.72
CA ALA A 359 -37.58 4.84 -10.94
C ALA A 359 -36.66 5.29 -12.09
N GLY A 360 -37.13 5.16 -13.34
CA GLY A 360 -36.38 5.60 -14.52
C GLY A 360 -35.94 7.06 -14.47
N GLU A 361 -36.80 7.97 -13.98
CA GLU A 361 -36.42 9.38 -13.78
C GLU A 361 -35.23 9.53 -12.82
N SER A 362 -35.17 8.73 -11.75
CA SER A 362 -34.04 8.76 -10.83
C SER A 362 -32.75 8.32 -11.51
N ILE A 363 -32.79 7.27 -12.36
CA ILE A 363 -31.62 6.84 -13.17
C ILE A 363 -31.16 7.98 -14.08
N VAL A 364 -32.10 8.64 -14.78
CA VAL A 364 -31.81 9.79 -15.64
C VAL A 364 -31.17 10.92 -14.85
N ARG A 365 -31.65 11.23 -13.64
CA ARG A 365 -31.06 12.27 -12.79
C ARG A 365 -29.66 11.91 -12.30
N GLN A 366 -29.43 10.66 -11.94
CA GLN A 366 -28.08 10.19 -11.56
C GLN A 366 -27.10 10.39 -12.72
N LEU A 367 -27.48 10.01 -13.94
CA LEU A 367 -26.65 10.23 -15.14
C LEU A 367 -26.45 11.72 -15.42
N LEU A 368 -27.54 12.49 -15.44
CA LEU A 368 -27.51 13.92 -15.75
C LEU A 368 -26.60 14.69 -14.79
N TYR A 369 -26.73 14.47 -13.48
CA TYR A 369 -25.95 15.19 -12.47
C TYR A 369 -24.49 14.74 -12.47
N GLY A 370 -24.21 13.44 -12.60
CA GLY A 370 -22.85 12.92 -12.73
C GLY A 370 -22.14 13.48 -13.96
N GLN A 371 -22.74 13.30 -15.13
CA GLN A 371 -22.18 13.76 -16.41
C GLN A 371 -22.00 15.28 -16.45
N ARG A 372 -22.97 16.06 -15.96
CA ARG A 372 -22.85 17.52 -15.94
C ARG A 372 -21.68 17.97 -15.06
N TYR A 373 -21.56 17.42 -13.86
CA TYR A 373 -20.46 17.77 -12.97
C TYR A 373 -19.11 17.38 -13.57
N VAL A 374 -19.00 16.17 -14.12
CA VAL A 374 -17.77 15.67 -14.71
C VAL A 374 -17.35 16.49 -15.94
N LEU A 375 -18.31 16.88 -16.78
CA LEU A 375 -18.07 17.78 -17.91
C LEU A 375 -17.62 19.17 -17.44
N GLU A 376 -18.29 19.76 -16.46
CA GLU A 376 -17.99 21.10 -15.96
C GLU A 376 -16.60 21.18 -15.33
N LYS A 377 -16.24 20.19 -14.51
CA LYS A 377 -15.02 20.23 -13.69
C LYS A 377 -13.81 19.55 -14.32
N PHE A 378 -14.03 18.59 -15.21
CA PHE A 378 -12.95 17.80 -15.83
C PHE A 378 -12.96 17.86 -17.36
N GLY A 379 -13.89 18.60 -17.96
CA GLY A 379 -13.87 18.98 -19.38
C GLY A 379 -14.31 17.89 -20.36
N LYS A 380 -14.73 16.72 -19.88
CA LYS A 380 -15.23 15.62 -20.72
C LYS A 380 -16.37 14.88 -20.04
N LEU A 381 -17.27 14.29 -20.83
CA LEU A 381 -18.24 13.32 -20.33
C LEU A 381 -17.53 12.01 -19.97
N SER A 382 -18.06 11.26 -19.00
CA SER A 382 -17.60 9.91 -18.71
C SER A 382 -18.22 8.94 -19.70
N CYS A 383 -17.39 8.22 -20.47
CA CYS A 383 -17.86 7.11 -21.31
C CYS A 383 -18.07 5.81 -20.51
N VAL A 384 -17.80 5.82 -19.19
CA VAL A 384 -17.88 4.65 -18.32
C VAL A 384 -18.91 4.88 -17.21
N VAL A 385 -19.78 3.88 -17.01
CA VAL A 385 -20.52 3.70 -15.76
C VAL A 385 -19.84 2.58 -14.97
N TRP A 386 -19.38 2.94 -13.77
CA TRP A 386 -18.66 2.07 -12.86
C TRP A 386 -19.52 1.80 -11.63
N VAL A 387 -20.06 0.59 -11.52
CA VAL A 387 -20.94 0.16 -10.43
C VAL A 387 -20.58 -1.26 -9.97
N PRO A 388 -19.39 -1.45 -9.37
CA PRO A 388 -18.91 -2.74 -8.93
C PRO A 388 -19.78 -3.36 -7.83
N ASP A 389 -20.48 -2.54 -7.03
CA ASP A 389 -21.20 -2.99 -5.83
C ASP A 389 -22.75 -2.89 -5.90
N SER A 390 -23.34 -2.52 -7.04
CA SER A 390 -24.82 -2.48 -7.20
C SER A 390 -25.44 -3.89 -7.28
N PHE A 391 -26.52 -4.12 -6.52
CA PHE A 391 -27.18 -5.42 -6.40
C PHE A 391 -28.23 -5.67 -7.49
N GLY A 392 -27.76 -5.82 -8.72
CA GLY A 392 -28.59 -6.15 -9.87
C GLY A 392 -28.90 -4.95 -10.77
N PHE A 393 -29.42 -5.25 -11.97
CA PHE A 393 -29.41 -4.35 -13.11
C PHE A 393 -30.71 -4.51 -13.91
N CYS A 394 -31.46 -3.42 -14.12
CA CYS A 394 -32.69 -3.49 -14.91
C CYS A 394 -32.39 -3.56 -16.42
N ALA A 395 -33.26 -4.23 -17.18
CA ALA A 395 -33.05 -4.50 -18.61
C ALA A 395 -32.99 -3.23 -19.50
N THR A 396 -33.49 -2.10 -19.00
CA THR A 396 -33.53 -0.82 -19.72
C THR A 396 -32.25 0.01 -19.61
N LEU A 397 -31.29 -0.40 -18.77
CA LEU A 397 -30.03 0.33 -18.55
C LEU A 397 -29.24 0.66 -19.83
N PRO A 398 -29.09 -0.25 -20.82
CA PRO A 398 -28.39 0.08 -22.06
C PRO A 398 -28.97 1.29 -22.79
N GLN A 399 -30.30 1.47 -22.76
CA GLN A 399 -30.95 2.63 -23.38
C GLN A 399 -30.61 3.93 -22.66
N PHE A 400 -30.60 3.92 -21.32
CA PHE A 400 -30.19 5.08 -20.52
C PHE A 400 -28.72 5.43 -20.75
N PHE A 401 -27.83 4.43 -20.76
CA PHE A 401 -26.40 4.61 -20.95
C PHE A 401 -26.07 5.22 -22.32
N THR A 402 -26.60 4.64 -23.40
CA THR A 402 -26.42 5.19 -24.75
C THR A 402 -26.93 6.63 -24.86
N SER A 403 -28.08 6.94 -24.24
CA SER A 403 -28.64 8.30 -24.25
C SER A 403 -27.81 9.31 -23.46
N ALA A 404 -27.02 8.85 -22.50
CA ALA A 404 -26.12 9.67 -21.69
C ALA A 404 -24.67 9.71 -22.22
N GLY A 405 -24.38 9.09 -23.38
CA GLY A 405 -23.04 9.03 -23.96
C GLY A 405 -22.10 8.05 -23.25
N VAL A 406 -22.65 7.06 -22.54
CA VAL A 406 -21.88 6.00 -21.88
C VAL A 406 -21.70 4.83 -22.86
N GLU A 407 -20.46 4.41 -23.06
CA GLU A 407 -20.06 3.33 -23.96
C GLU A 407 -19.75 2.03 -23.21
N TYR A 408 -19.26 2.15 -21.97
CA TYR A 408 -18.80 1.03 -21.18
C TYR A 408 -19.53 0.95 -19.84
N PHE A 409 -19.89 -0.28 -19.46
CA PHE A 409 -20.49 -0.62 -18.19
C PHE A 409 -19.58 -1.61 -17.46
N VAL A 410 -19.18 -1.29 -16.24
CA VAL A 410 -18.28 -2.10 -15.41
C VAL A 410 -18.99 -2.50 -14.13
N THR A 411 -19.04 -3.81 -13.85
CA THR A 411 -19.58 -4.34 -12.60
C THR A 411 -18.87 -5.64 -12.20
N GLN A 412 -18.90 -5.95 -10.90
CA GLN A 412 -18.41 -7.21 -10.34
C GLN A 412 -19.54 -8.13 -9.83
N LYS A 413 -20.69 -7.58 -9.42
CA LYS A 413 -21.74 -8.36 -8.73
C LYS A 413 -22.35 -9.50 -9.53
N LEU A 414 -22.31 -9.44 -10.86
CA LEU A 414 -22.76 -10.55 -11.72
C LEU A 414 -21.95 -11.85 -11.51
N ARG A 415 -20.77 -11.78 -10.86
CA ARG A 415 -19.95 -12.96 -10.53
C ARG A 415 -20.34 -13.66 -9.24
N TRP A 416 -21.24 -13.08 -8.44
CA TRP A 416 -21.62 -13.59 -7.12
C TRP A 416 -22.90 -14.44 -7.15
N ASN A 417 -23.32 -14.90 -8.33
CA ASN A 417 -24.50 -15.73 -8.49
C ASN A 417 -24.24 -17.15 -7.92
N ASP A 418 -25.13 -17.61 -7.04
CA ASP A 418 -25.09 -18.95 -6.45
C ASP A 418 -25.56 -20.06 -7.41
N THR A 419 -26.55 -19.74 -8.25
CA THR A 419 -27.30 -20.70 -9.07
C THR A 419 -26.86 -20.62 -10.52
N THR A 420 -26.96 -19.44 -11.14
CA THR A 420 -26.66 -19.23 -12.56
C THR A 420 -25.37 -18.46 -12.73
N LYS A 421 -24.29 -19.18 -13.05
CA LYS A 421 -22.97 -18.59 -13.29
C LYS A 421 -22.99 -17.66 -14.50
N PHE A 422 -22.30 -16.54 -14.39
CA PHE A 422 -22.05 -15.60 -15.48
C PHE A 422 -20.55 -15.65 -15.83
N ASP A 423 -20.18 -16.52 -16.76
CA ASP A 423 -18.77 -16.85 -17.03
C ASP A 423 -18.08 -15.87 -18.02
N TYR A 424 -18.72 -14.74 -18.33
CA TYR A 424 -18.18 -13.75 -19.27
C TYR A 424 -17.40 -12.64 -18.53
N GLY A 425 -16.16 -12.41 -18.96
CA GLY A 425 -15.33 -11.29 -18.48
C GLY A 425 -15.62 -9.96 -19.18
N ALA A 426 -16.06 -10.01 -20.43
CA ALA A 426 -16.53 -8.88 -21.22
C ALA A 426 -17.71 -9.35 -22.07
N PHE A 427 -18.72 -8.50 -22.22
CA PHE A 427 -19.94 -8.81 -22.98
C PHE A 427 -20.47 -7.54 -23.65
N GLY A 428 -21.10 -7.70 -24.82
CA GLY A 428 -21.71 -6.59 -25.55
C GLY A 428 -23.21 -6.49 -25.23
N GLY A 429 -23.68 -5.28 -24.92
CA GLY A 429 -25.10 -4.96 -24.94
C GLY A 429 -25.51 -4.60 -26.37
N GLY A 430 -26.16 -5.51 -27.08
CA GLY A 430 -26.88 -5.15 -28.30
C GLY A 430 -28.14 -4.38 -27.94
N LEU A 431 -28.35 -3.22 -28.56
CA LEU A 431 -29.68 -2.61 -28.66
C LEU A 431 -30.40 -3.17 -29.90
#